data_AF-A0A923PRB6-F1
#
_entry.id   AF-A0A923PRB6-F1
#
_cell.length_a   1.000
_cell.length_b   1.000
_cell.length_c   1.000
_cell.angle_alpha   90.00
_cell.angle_beta   90.00
_cell.angle_gamma   90.00
#
_symmetry.space_group_name_H-M   'P 1'
#
loop_
_entity.id
_entity.type
_entity.pdbx_description
1 polymer ?
#
loop_
_entity_poly.entity_id
_entity_poly.type
_entity_poly.pdbx_seq_one_letter_code
_entity_poly.pdbx_strand_id
1 'polypeptide(L)'
;MFFADAQFWTVRWRFMLDNRQAGLLTDVLDSARSIRTYLDGVNREAFLNDAEKQDAVLRRFEIVDEAASRLAPETQARFPAPPFRAMRGMRNIIAHD
;
A
#
# COMPACT_ATOMS: atom_id res chain seq x y z
N MET A 1 7.57 -23.62 8.54
CA MET A 1 8.36 -23.45 9.77
C MET A 1 8.63 -21.96 9.95
N PHE A 2 7.94 -21.40 10.94
CA PHE A 2 8.14 -20.15 11.67
C PHE A 2 8.50 -18.84 10.94
N PHE A 3 7.51 -17.94 10.99
CA PHE A 3 7.64 -16.48 11.00
C PHE A 3 8.80 -16.05 11.90
N ALA A 4 9.89 -15.59 11.29
CA ALA A 4 10.97 -14.92 12.00
C ALA A 4 10.74 -13.39 11.93
N ASP A 5 10.41 -12.86 13.10
CA ASP A 5 10.59 -11.50 13.60
C ASP A 5 10.38 -10.30 12.66
N ALA A 6 9.35 -9.50 12.94
CA ALA A 6 9.07 -8.25 12.21
C ALA A 6 10.20 -7.21 12.33
N GLN A 7 11.09 -7.33 13.32
CA GLN A 7 12.28 -6.48 13.45
C GLN A 7 13.45 -6.91 12.57
N PHE A 8 13.50 -8.17 12.13
CA PHE A 8 14.55 -8.66 11.22
C PHE A 8 14.39 -8.11 9.79
N TRP A 9 13.16 -7.79 9.38
CA TRP A 9 12.87 -7.30 8.04
C TRP A 9 13.09 -5.80 7.88
N THR A 10 13.01 -4.97 8.91
CA THR A 10 13.04 -3.50 8.77
C THR A 10 14.43 -2.91 8.55
N VAL A 11 15.48 -3.52 9.12
CA VAL A 11 16.82 -2.92 9.13
C VAL A 11 17.65 -3.27 7.88
N ARG A 12 17.46 -4.47 7.32
CA ARG A 12 18.33 -4.99 6.24
C ARG A 12 18.05 -4.40 4.87
N TRP A 13 16.81 -4.02 4.55
CA TRP A 13 16.47 -3.46 3.24
C TRP A 13 16.96 -2.03 3.04
N ARG A 14 17.08 -1.25 4.13
CA ARG A 14 17.59 0.13 4.07
C ARG A 14 19.04 0.20 3.56
N PHE A 15 19.78 -0.90 3.65
CA PHE A 15 21.14 -1.02 3.12
C PHE A 15 21.22 -1.69 1.74
N MET A 16 20.14 -2.29 1.24
CA MET A 16 20.10 -3.05 -0.02
C MET A 16 19.32 -2.38 -1.15
N LEU A 17 18.51 -1.38 -0.83
CA LEU A 17 17.76 -0.54 -1.76
C LEU A 17 18.22 0.91 -1.58
N ASP A 18 18.15 1.70 -2.64
CA ASP A 18 18.28 3.14 -2.46
C ASP A 18 17.17 3.67 -1.53
N ASN A 19 17.46 4.76 -0.81
CA ASN A 19 16.55 5.35 0.17
C ASN A 19 15.18 5.72 -0.43
N ARG A 20 15.12 6.00 -1.73
CA ARG A 20 13.87 6.36 -2.42
C ARG A 20 12.99 5.13 -2.59
N GLN A 21 13.53 4.01 -3.08
CA GLN A 21 12.79 2.75 -3.24
C GLN A 21 12.28 2.21 -1.91
N ALA A 22 13.10 2.30 -0.85
CA ALA A 22 12.68 1.95 0.50
C ALA A 22 11.52 2.85 1.01
N GLY A 23 11.56 4.14 0.69
CA GLY A 23 10.47 5.09 0.98
C GLY A 23 9.16 4.69 0.30
N LEU A 24 9.20 4.38 -1.00
CA LEU A 24 8.00 3.96 -1.75
C LEU A 24 7.36 2.68 -1.19
N LEU A 25 8.16 1.70 -0.79
CA LEU A 25 7.63 0.49 -0.14
C LEU A 25 6.99 0.79 1.22
N THR A 26 7.56 1.75 1.95
CA THR A 26 7.00 2.24 3.22
C THR A 26 5.65 2.93 2.99
N ASP A 27 5.56 3.79 1.98
CA ASP A 27 4.32 4.49 1.61
C ASP A 27 3.19 3.51 1.28
N VAL A 28 3.48 2.45 0.51
CA VAL A 28 2.52 1.38 0.20
C VAL A 28 2.08 0.66 1.48
N LEU A 29 3.04 0.25 2.32
CA LEU A 29 2.75 -0.51 3.53
C LEU A 29 1.92 0.29 4.53
N ASP A 30 2.29 1.53 4.78
CA ASP A 30 1.61 2.37 5.77
C ASP A 30 0.22 2.77 5.26
N SER A 31 0.06 3.01 3.96
CA SER A 31 -1.25 3.28 3.37
C SER A 31 -2.18 2.06 3.46
N ALA A 32 -1.68 0.85 3.17
CA ALA A 32 -2.45 -0.38 3.31
C ALA A 32 -2.86 -0.63 4.78
N ARG A 33 -1.96 -0.34 5.74
CA ARG A 33 -2.27 -0.41 7.17
C ARG A 33 -3.34 0.59 7.57
N SER A 34 -3.24 1.84 7.12
CA SER A 34 -4.25 2.88 7.38
C SER A 34 -5.61 2.47 6.85
N ILE A 35 -5.70 1.97 5.60
CA ILE A 35 -6.97 1.50 5.03
C ILE A 35 -7.60 0.42 5.90
N ARG A 36 -6.81 -0.57 6.31
CA ARG A 36 -7.29 -1.64 7.21
C ARG A 36 -7.81 -1.07 8.53
N THR A 37 -7.10 -0.12 9.13
CA THR A 37 -7.54 0.53 10.38
C THR A 37 -8.83 1.34 10.18
N TYR A 38 -8.97 2.06 9.07
CA TYR A 38 -10.17 2.87 8.79
C TYR A 38 -11.43 2.03 8.57
N LEU A 39 -11.25 0.81 8.06
CA LEU A 39 -12.34 -0.11 7.74
C LEU A 39 -12.60 -1.15 8.84
N ASP A 40 -11.80 -1.17 9.91
CA ASP A 40 -11.98 -2.12 11.00
C ASP A 40 -13.32 -1.90 11.71
N GLY A 41 -14.14 -2.95 11.78
CA GLY A 41 -15.51 -2.87 12.32
C GLY A 41 -16.51 -2.03 11.51
N VAL A 42 -16.10 -1.46 10.36
CA VAL A 42 -16.99 -0.66 9.51
C VAL A 42 -17.70 -1.58 8.51
N ASN A 43 -19.02 -1.65 8.61
CA ASN A 43 -19.83 -2.37 7.63
C ASN A 43 -20.06 -1.53 6.35
N ARG A 44 -20.58 -2.16 5.31
CA ARG A 44 -20.78 -1.52 3.99
C ARG A 44 -21.68 -0.28 4.06
N GLU A 45 -22.80 -0.34 4.76
CA GLU A 45 -23.76 0.76 4.84
C GLU A 45 -23.16 1.96 5.58
N ALA A 46 -22.47 1.71 6.69
CA ALA A 46 -21.76 2.73 7.43
C ALA A 46 -20.67 3.41 6.59
N PHE A 47 -19.93 2.63 5.79
CA PHE A 47 -18.93 3.19 4.87
C PHE A 47 -19.55 4.07 3.78
N LEU A 48 -20.64 3.60 3.14
CA LEU A 48 -21.30 4.32 2.06
C LEU A 48 -21.96 5.63 2.51
N ASN A 49 -22.33 5.73 3.78
CA ASN A 49 -22.90 6.94 4.37
C ASN A 49 -21.86 7.89 5.00
N ASP A 50 -20.56 7.57 4.90
CA ASP A 50 -19.46 8.34 5.49
C ASP A 50 -18.49 8.83 4.40
N ALA A 51 -18.75 10.03 3.88
CA ALA A 51 -17.96 10.62 2.80
C ALA A 51 -16.52 10.92 3.23
N GLU A 52 -16.29 11.38 4.47
CA GLU A 52 -14.94 11.66 4.96
C GLU A 52 -14.09 10.38 5.00
N LYS A 53 -14.69 9.25 5.41
CA LYS A 53 -14.01 7.96 5.41
C LYS A 53 -13.74 7.44 4.01
N GLN A 54 -14.66 7.64 3.08
CA GLN A 54 -14.46 7.33 1.66
C GLN A 54 -13.27 8.12 1.11
N ASP A 55 -13.22 9.43 1.35
CA ASP A 55 -12.11 10.29 0.93
C ASP A 55 -10.79 9.87 1.57
N ALA A 56 -10.80 9.53 2.86
CA ALA A 56 -9.62 9.04 3.56
C ALA A 56 -9.09 7.74 2.96
N VAL A 57 -9.97 6.77 2.65
CA VAL A 57 -9.60 5.50 2.00
C VAL A 57 -9.12 5.74 0.57
N LEU A 58 -9.81 6.57 -0.20
CA LEU A 58 -9.44 6.94 -1.56
C LEU A 58 -8.03 7.54 -1.60
N ARG A 59 -7.74 8.49 -0.72
CA ARG A 59 -6.41 9.12 -0.62
C ARG A 59 -5.30 8.11 -0.34
N ARG A 60 -5.57 7.08 0.47
CA ARG A 60 -4.58 6.02 0.71
C ARG A 60 -4.34 5.17 -0.53
N PHE A 61 -5.38 4.88 -1.32
CA PHE A 61 -5.22 4.18 -2.59
C PHE A 61 -4.42 5.01 -3.62
N GLU A 62 -4.60 6.33 -3.66
CA GLU A 62 -3.79 7.21 -4.53
C GLU A 62 -2.30 7.14 -4.19
N ILE A 63 -1.96 7.13 -2.89
CA ILE A 63 -0.57 7.00 -2.44
C ILE A 63 0.00 5.63 -2.84
N VAL A 64 -0.78 4.55 -2.68
CA VAL A 64 -0.37 3.21 -3.10
C VAL A 64 -0.10 3.15 -4.61
N ASP A 65 -1.01 3.71 -5.42
CA ASP A 65 -0.89 3.76 -6.89
C ASP A 65 0.39 4.51 -7.32
N GLU A 66 0.60 5.70 -6.78
CA GLU A 66 1.77 6.52 -7.09
C GLU A 66 3.08 5.88 -6.62
N ALA A 67 3.08 5.26 -5.45
CA ALA A 67 4.26 4.58 -4.95
C ALA A 67 4.58 3.33 -5.77
N ALA A 68 3.56 2.51 -6.07
CA ALA A 68 3.72 1.29 -6.87
C ALA A 68 4.15 1.58 -8.32
N SER A 69 3.71 2.70 -8.90
CA SER A 69 4.12 3.12 -10.26
C SER A 69 5.60 3.52 -10.34
N ARG A 70 6.17 3.99 -9.22
CA ARG A 70 7.57 4.47 -9.11
C ARG A 70 8.56 3.41 -8.64
N LEU A 71 8.10 2.23 -8.24
CA LEU A 71 8.97 1.12 -7.85
C LEU A 71 9.69 0.54 -9.07
N ALA A 72 11.02 0.44 -8.98
CA ALA A 72 11.84 -0.17 -10.03
C ALA A 72 11.51 -1.66 -10.19
N PRO A 73 11.59 -2.23 -11.42
CA PRO A 73 11.36 -3.65 -11.65
C PRO A 73 12.22 -4.56 -10.75
N GLU A 74 13.48 -4.17 -10.51
CA GLU A 74 14.42 -4.90 -9.65
C GLU A 74 13.99 -4.89 -8.18
N THR A 75 13.41 -3.77 -7.72
CA THR A 75 12.80 -3.68 -6.38
C THR A 75 11.58 -4.58 -6.30
N GLN A 76 10.68 -4.53 -7.29
CA GLN A 76 9.48 -5.37 -7.32
C GLN A 76 9.84 -6.87 -7.33
N ALA A 77 10.86 -7.26 -8.09
CA ALA A 77 11.31 -8.65 -8.17
C ALA A 77 11.82 -9.20 -6.81
N ARG A 78 12.31 -8.33 -5.92
CA ARG A 78 12.72 -8.72 -4.55
C ARG A 78 11.53 -8.97 -3.62
N PHE A 79 10.36 -8.44 -3.95
CA PHE A 79 9.12 -8.62 -3.18
C PHE A 79 8.03 -9.17 -4.10
N PRO A 80 8.03 -10.47 -4.43
CA PRO A 80 7.07 -11.03 -5.39
C PRO A 80 5.64 -11.18 -4.84
N ALA A 81 5.44 -11.06 -3.53
CA ALA A 81 4.14 -11.27 -2.90
C ALA A 81 3.11 -10.15 -3.16
N PRO A 82 3.47 -8.84 -3.06
CA PRO A 82 2.53 -7.77 -3.38
C PRO A 82 2.22 -7.71 -4.89
N PRO A 83 0.94 -7.62 -5.29
CA PRO A 83 0.56 -7.51 -6.69
C PRO A 83 0.77 -6.07 -7.23
N PHE A 84 2.00 -5.59 -7.30
CA PHE A 84 2.34 -4.21 -7.69
C PHE A 84 1.71 -3.77 -9.02
N ARG A 85 1.53 -4.71 -9.97
CA ARG A 85 0.84 -4.41 -11.24
C ARG A 85 -0.63 -4.07 -11.06
N ALA A 86 -1.34 -4.78 -10.19
CA ALA A 86 -2.76 -4.56 -9.91
C ALA A 86 -3.00 -3.39 -8.95
N MET A 87 -2.01 -3.07 -8.11
CA MET A 87 -2.02 -1.86 -7.29
C MET A 87 -2.00 -0.59 -8.16
N ARG A 88 -1.41 -0.68 -9.36
CA ARG A 88 -1.40 0.40 -10.34
C ARG A 88 -2.72 0.46 -11.09
N GLY A 89 -3.31 1.64 -11.19
CA GLY A 89 -4.56 1.86 -11.92
C GLY A 89 -5.82 1.82 -11.06
N MET A 90 -5.70 1.80 -9.73
CA MET A 90 -6.87 1.91 -8.84
C MET A 90 -7.65 3.21 -9.10
N ARG A 91 -6.95 4.30 -9.45
CA ARG A 91 -7.57 5.57 -9.85
C ARG A 91 -8.43 5.46 -11.10
N ASN A 92 -8.06 4.61 -12.06
CA ASN A 92 -8.84 4.39 -13.28
C ASN A 92 -10.12 3.61 -13.01
N ILE A 93 -10.13 2.73 -12.01
CA ILE A 93 -11.34 1.99 -11.60
C ILE A 93 -12.32 2.92 -10.89
N ILE A 94 -11.81 3.84 -10.06
CA ILE A 94 -12.64 4.77 -9.27
C ILE A 94 -13.16 5.95 -10.12
N ALA A 95 -12.44 6.36 -11.16
CA ALA A 95 -12.83 7.50 -12.00
C ALA A 95 -13.80 7.15 -13.15
N HIS A 96 -14.06 5.87 -13.41
CA HIS A 96 -14.82 5.43 -14.60
C HIS A 96 -16.14 4.68 -14.32
N ASP A 97 -16.50 4.42 -13.06
CA ASP A 97 -17.79 3.83 -12.67
C ASP A 97 -18.56 4.73 -11.68
#